data_AF-A0A2X0R7T5-F1
#
_entry.id   AF-A0A2X0R7T5-F1
#
_cell.length_a   1.000
_cell.length_b   1.000
_cell.length_c   1.000
_cell.angle_alpha   90.00
_cell.angle_beta   90.00
_cell.angle_gamma   90.00
#
_symmetry.space_group_name_H-M   'P 1'
#
loop_
_entity.id
_entity.type
_entity.pdbx_description
1 polymer ?
#
loop_
_entity_poly.entity_id
_entity_poly.type
_entity_poly.pdbx_seq_one_letter_code
_entity_poly.pdbx_strand_id
1 'polypeptide(L)'
;MLYPYIEFPNELIVTHSEIKKDNSVWINFEQPCKNGFREARIALPQYKWLFNEGFSDKKIKEFEQFSHQNAAMVYKYARLGGINNA
;
A
#
# COMPACT_ATOMS: atom_id res chain seq x y z
N MET A 1 6.08 -1.99 11.30
CA MET A 1 4.77 -2.69 11.20
C MET A 1 4.00 -2.26 9.96
N LEU A 2 2.91 -2.94 9.60
CA LEU A 2 1.94 -2.50 8.59
C LEU A 2 0.64 -2.07 9.30
N TYR A 3 0.08 -0.94 8.87
CA TYR A 3 -1.13 -0.33 9.40
C TYR A 3 -2.23 -0.33 8.35
N PRO A 4 -3.48 -0.69 8.69
CA PRO A 4 -4.60 -0.60 7.76
C PRO A 4 -4.79 0.82 7.21
N TYR A 5 -5.10 0.92 5.92
CA TYR A 5 -5.47 2.18 5.26
C TYR A 5 -6.89 2.11 4.69
N ILE A 6 -7.13 1.15 3.79
CA ILE A 6 -8.44 0.92 3.15
C ILE A 6 -8.66 -0.57 3.03
N GLU A 7 -9.89 -1.01 3.27
CA GLU A 7 -10.34 -2.38 3.04
C GLU A 7 -11.54 -2.37 2.08
N PHE A 8 -11.41 -3.10 0.98
CA PHE A 8 -12.48 -3.46 0.07
C PHE A 8 -12.85 -4.92 0.37
N PRO A 9 -14.00 -5.19 1.02
CA PRO A 9 -14.34 -6.52 1.52
C PRO A 9 -14.26 -7.60 0.43
N ASN A 10 -13.53 -8.68 0.72
CA ASN A 10 -13.26 -9.81 -0.19
C ASN A 10 -12.52 -9.46 -1.49
N GLU A 11 -12.04 -8.22 -1.66
CA GLU A 11 -11.43 -7.76 -2.89
C GLU A 11 -9.99 -7.30 -2.72
N LEU A 12 -9.71 -6.43 -1.75
CA LEU A 12 -8.40 -5.81 -1.61
C LEU A 12 -8.23 -5.18 -0.22
N ILE A 13 -7.08 -5.42 0.40
CA ILE A 13 -6.64 -4.72 1.60
C ILE A 13 -5.43 -3.87 1.22
N VAL A 14 -5.50 -2.58 1.59
CA VAL A 14 -4.39 -1.64 1.44
C VAL A 14 -3.86 -1.31 2.83
N THR A 15 -2.57 -1.54 3.05
CA THR A 15 -1.89 -1.17 4.29
C THR A 15 -0.69 -0.27 3.99
N HIS A 16 -0.19 0.44 5.00
CA HIS A 16 1.02 1.23 4.88
C HIS A 16 2.02 0.94 6.00
N SER A 17 3.31 1.16 5.76
CA SER A 17 4.30 1.09 6.83
C SER A 17 4.33 2.35 7.68
N GLU A 18 5.05 2.31 8.80
CA GLU A 18 5.62 3.51 9.40
C GLU A 18 6.57 4.25 8.43
N ILE A 19 6.94 5.48 8.77
CA ILE A 19 8.02 6.18 8.05
C ILE A 19 9.34 5.45 8.32
N LYS A 20 10.01 5.01 7.26
CA LYS A 20 11.30 4.34 7.31
C LYS A 20 12.44 5.34 7.57
N LYS A 21 13.63 4.81 7.89
CA LYS A 21 14.83 5.63 8.18
C LYS A 21 15.23 6.55 7.02
N ASP A 22 14.94 6.15 5.78
CA ASP A 22 15.20 6.92 4.56
C ASP A 22 14.03 7.84 4.17
N ASN A 23 13.09 8.09 5.08
CA ASN A 23 11.84 8.82 4.87
C ASN A 23 10.87 8.18 3.86
N SER A 24 11.10 6.92 3.47
CA SER A 24 10.14 6.20 2.64
C SER A 24 8.93 5.72 3.45
N VAL A 25 7.80 5.57 2.78
CA VAL A 25 6.64 4.83 3.29
C VAL A 25 6.24 3.81 2.25
N TRP A 26 6.00 2.58 2.68
CA TRP A 26 5.53 1.52 1.78
C TRP A 26 4.02 1.46 1.81
N ILE A 27 3.42 1.31 0.64
CA ILE A 27 2.01 0.93 0.50
C ILE A 27 1.99 -0.52 0.03
N ASN A 28 1.24 -1.36 0.74
CA ASN A 28 1.02 -2.75 0.44
C ASN A 28 -0.39 -2.96 -0.12
N PHE A 29 -0.50 -3.74 -1.18
CA PHE A 29 -1.76 -4.15 -1.79
C PHE A 29 -1.86 -5.67 -1.67
N GLU A 30 -2.87 -6.17 -0.97
CA GLU A 30 -3.09 -7.60 -0.78
C GLU A 30 -4.50 -7.96 -1.23
N GLN A 31 -4.64 -8.93 -2.14
CA GLN A 31 -5.93 -9.39 -2.64
C GLN A 31 -6.05 -10.91 -2.43
N PRO A 32 -7.08 -11.41 -1.72
CA PRO A 32 -7.30 -12.85 -1.59
C PRO A 32 -7.59 -13.48 -2.96
N CYS A 33 -7.11 -14.70 -3.17
CA CYS A 33 -7.35 -15.49 -4.37
C CYS A 33 -7.56 -16.97 -4.00
N LYS A 34 -8.00 -17.79 -4.98
CA LYS A 34 -8.37 -19.20 -4.74
C LYS A 34 -7.32 -20.02 -3.96
N ASN A 35 -6.03 -19.70 -4.14
CA ASN A 35 -4.92 -20.46 -3.56
C ASN A 35 -4.01 -19.61 -2.65
N GLY A 36 -4.53 -18.55 -2.02
CA GLY A 36 -3.76 -17.68 -1.14
C GLY A 36 -4.08 -16.20 -1.38
N PHE A 37 -3.06 -15.39 -1.67
CA PHE A 37 -3.21 -13.97 -1.95
C PHE A 37 -2.25 -13.53 -3.05
N ARG A 38 -2.65 -12.47 -3.77
CA ARG A 38 -1.75 -11.66 -4.59
C ARG A 38 -1.24 -10.51 -3.73
N GLU A 39 0.01 -10.14 -3.89
CA GLU A 39 0.61 -9.05 -3.12
C GLU A 39 1.48 -8.16 -4.01
N ALA A 40 1.43 -6.85 -3.82
CA ALA A 40 2.36 -5.92 -4.42
C ALA A 40 2.69 -4.78 -3.46
N ARG A 41 3.91 -4.27 -3.54
CA ARG A 41 4.39 -3.21 -2.65
C ARG A 41 5.13 -2.12 -3.41
N ILE A 42 4.77 -0.88 -3.13
CA ILE A 42 5.39 0.31 -3.72
C ILE A 42 5.95 1.22 -2.62
N ALA A 43 7.12 1.79 -2.86
CA ALA A 43 7.80 2.71 -1.94
C ALA A 43 7.65 4.16 -2.39
N LEU A 44 7.07 4.99 -1.52
CA LEU A 44 6.99 6.44 -1.68
C LEU A 44 8.26 7.09 -1.09
N PRO A 45 8.68 8.28 -1.56
CA PRO A 45 8.05 9.09 -2.61
C PRO A 45 8.56 8.75 -4.02
N GLN A 46 9.42 7.74 -4.16
CA GLN A 46 10.02 7.38 -5.46
C GLN A 46 9.06 6.61 -6.37
N TYR A 47 7.92 6.16 -5.85
CA TYR A 47 6.97 5.29 -6.55
C TYR A 47 7.64 4.03 -7.11
N LYS A 48 8.63 3.51 -6.37
CA LYS A 48 9.40 2.34 -6.76
C LYS A 48 8.67 1.07 -6.33
N TRP A 49 8.30 0.22 -7.28
CA TRP A 49 7.82 -1.13 -6.99
C TRP A 49 8.93 -1.96 -6.36
N LEU A 50 8.67 -2.52 -5.19
CA LEU A 50 9.56 -3.44 -4.48
C LEU A 50 9.36 -4.87 -4.96
N PHE A 51 8.11 -5.26 -5.19
CA PHE A 51 7.71 -6.51 -5.81
C PHE A 51 6.26 -6.43 -6.32
N ASN A 52 5.92 -7.34 -7.23
CA ASN A 52 4.57 -7.63 -7.69
C ASN A 52 4.43 -9.15 -7.83
N GLU A 53 3.61 -9.75 -6.97
CA GLU A 53 3.31 -11.18 -6.94
C GLU A 53 1.85 -11.40 -7.34
N GLY A 54 1.62 -11.55 -8.64
CA GLY A 54 0.36 -12.05 -9.19
C GLY A 54 -0.64 -10.97 -9.63
N PHE A 55 -0.32 -9.68 -9.59
CA PHE A 55 -1.12 -8.64 -10.23
C PHE A 55 -0.69 -8.40 -11.69
N SER A 56 -1.67 -8.07 -12.54
CA SER A 56 -1.42 -7.70 -13.93
C SER A 56 -0.86 -6.28 -14.04
N ASP A 57 -0.18 -5.97 -15.15
CA ASP A 57 0.35 -4.63 -15.42
C ASP A 57 -0.73 -3.55 -15.38
N LYS A 58 -1.95 -3.86 -15.85
CA LYS A 58 -3.09 -2.94 -15.75
C LYS A 58 -3.39 -2.62 -14.28
N LYS A 59 -3.41 -3.63 -13.41
CA LYS A 59 -3.72 -3.45 -11.99
C LYS A 59 -2.60 -2.72 -11.26
N ILE A 60 -1.34 -2.97 -11.63
CA ILE A 60 -0.19 -2.22 -11.13
C ILE A 60 -0.28 -0.73 -11.46
N LYS A 61 -0.68 -0.37 -12.69
CA LYS A 61 -0.93 1.03 -13.06
C LYS A 61 -2.03 1.68 -12.23
N GLU A 62 -3.11 0.96 -11.96
CA GLU A 62 -4.19 1.42 -11.06
C GLU A 62 -3.66 1.68 -9.64
N PHE A 63 -2.83 0.79 -9.11
CA PHE A 63 -2.22 0.93 -7.79
C PHE A 63 -1.18 2.06 -7.70
N GLU A 64 -0.41 2.29 -8.76
CA GLU A 64 0.52 3.41 -8.83
C GLU A 64 -0.23 4.75 -8.82
N GLN A 65 -1.29 4.88 -9.63
CA GLN A 65 -2.16 6.05 -9.62
C GLN A 65 -2.82 6.26 -8.25
N PHE A 66 -3.34 5.20 -7.64
CA PHE A 66 -3.86 5.24 -6.28
C PHE A 66 -2.80 5.76 -5.29
N SER A 67 -1.56 5.30 -5.41
CA SER A 67 -0.45 5.70 -4.54
C SER A 67 -0.13 7.19 -4.67
N HIS A 68 -0.14 7.73 -5.90
CA HIS A 68 -0.01 9.16 -6.13
C HIS A 68 -1.13 9.97 -5.47
N GLN A 69 -2.38 9.54 -5.63
CA GLN A 69 -3.55 10.22 -5.10
C GLN A 69 -3.61 10.22 -3.57
N ASN A 70 -3.07 9.17 -2.94
CA ASN A 70 -3.17 8.97 -1.50
C ASN A 70 -1.88 9.30 -0.72
N ALA A 71 -0.79 9.68 -1.40
CA ALA A 71 0.51 9.88 -0.80
C ALA A 71 0.48 10.79 0.45
N ALA A 72 -0.19 11.94 0.37
CA ALA A 72 -0.27 12.88 1.49
C ALA A 72 -0.96 12.28 2.72
N MET A 73 -2.07 11.54 2.53
CA MET A 73 -2.79 10.90 3.62
C MET A 73 -2.01 9.73 4.21
N VAL A 74 -1.39 8.91 3.36
CA VAL A 74 -0.53 7.80 3.80
C VAL A 74 0.62 8.33 4.67
N TYR A 75 1.30 9.40 4.26
CA TYR A 75 2.34 10.02 5.09
C TYR A 75 1.79 10.59 6.40
N LYS A 76 0.60 11.20 6.40
CA LYS A 76 -0.07 11.67 7.62
C LYS A 76 -0.30 10.51 8.59
N TYR A 77 -0.92 9.43 8.14
CA TYR A 77 -1.22 8.28 9.00
C TYR A 77 0.03 7.51 9.41
N ALA A 78 1.08 7.47 8.58
CA ALA A 78 2.37 6.92 8.97
C ALA A 78 3.02 7.69 10.13
N ARG A 79 2.84 9.01 10.22
CA ARG A 79 3.30 9.82 11.38
C ARG A 79 2.50 9.56 12.65
N LEU A 80 1.22 9.24 12.51
CA LEU A 80 0.30 9.00 13.63
C LEU A 80 0.33 7.54 14.12
N GLY A 81 1.07 6.65 13.45
CA GLY A 81 1.10 5.22 13.78
C GLY A 81 -0.18 4.49 13.35
N GLY A 82 -0.82 4.95 12.27
CA GLY A 82 -2.02 4.35 11.68
C GLY A 82 -3.25 5.27 11.76
N ILE A 83 -4.26 4.94 10.95
CA ILE A 83 -5.50 5.73 10.84
C ILE A 83 -6.33 5.75 12.14
N ASN A 84 -6.25 4.70 12.96
CA ASN A 84 -7.00 4.60 14.21
C ASN A 84 -6.49 5.54 15.32
N ASN A 85 -5.33 6.17 15.12
CA ASN A 85 -4.74 7.14 16.04
C ASN A 85 -4.91 8.59 15.56
N ALA A 86 -5.71 8.81 14.51
CA ALA A 86 -5.84 10.10 13.82
C ALA A 86 -7.06 10.92 14.22
#